data_AF-A0A7S1JIK9-F1
#
_entry.id   AF-A0A7S1JIK9-F1
#
_cell.length_a   1.000
_cell.length_b   1.000
_cell.length_c   1.000
_cell.angle_alpha   90.00
_cell.angle_beta   90.00
_cell.angle_gamma   90.00
#
_symmetry.space_group_name_H-M   'P 1'
#
loop_
_entity.id
_entity.type
_entity.pdbx_description
1 polymer ?
#
loop_
_entity_poly.entity_id
_entity_poly.type
_entity_poly.pdbx_seq_one_letter_code
_entity_poly.pdbx_strand_id
1 'polypeptide(L)'
;KICVTVHRFGRFPRAAVVASMSSEPVEQPDSTQLGLVCEVTSKAAVEHAKWIEKGVLGENKGCYKDDKTGKVMHLHVKVHGCDLYMADNFDDGEEKGLSGCTMHLNVANADEWYNRAIEHGAKVTYELQNTFWGARYGRVLDPFGLTWAFHQELPKDHHDDKRREADCPVATATAEEHVDKRRKTHDDTTGSEKDEAPQ
;
A
#
# COMPACT_ATOMS: atom_id res chain seq x y z
N LYS A 1 26.31 21.16 -12.82
CA LYS A 1 27.34 21.71 -13.74
C LYS A 1 27.39 20.80 -14.95
N ILE A 2 27.11 21.36 -16.14
CA ILE A 2 26.97 20.66 -17.42
C ILE A 2 28.33 20.09 -17.85
N CYS A 3 28.36 18.85 -18.35
CA CYS A 3 29.49 18.33 -19.11
C CYS A 3 29.00 17.73 -20.43
N VAL A 4 29.77 18.02 -21.47
CA VAL A 4 29.37 18.09 -22.89
C VAL A 4 29.74 16.80 -23.61
N THR A 5 28.85 16.35 -24.49
CA THR A 5 29.03 15.26 -25.44
C THR A 5 30.06 15.61 -26.53
N VAL A 6 30.99 14.70 -26.82
CA VAL A 6 31.85 14.74 -28.02
C VAL A 6 31.61 13.47 -28.83
N HIS A 7 31.16 13.60 -30.08
CA HIS A 7 31.12 12.51 -31.06
C HIS A 7 32.38 12.54 -31.93
N ARG A 8 32.99 11.37 -32.15
CA ARG A 8 33.92 11.15 -33.27
C ARG A 8 33.65 9.77 -33.87
N PHE A 9 33.29 9.77 -35.15
CA PHE A 9 33.11 8.58 -35.99
C PHE A 9 34.45 7.92 -36.32
N GLY A 10 34.52 6.58 -36.26
CA GLY A 10 35.67 5.82 -36.75
C GLY A 10 35.64 4.31 -36.47
N ARG A 11 35.03 3.56 -37.40
CA ARG A 11 35.42 2.21 -37.90
C ARG A 11 35.67 1.06 -36.89
N PHE A 12 34.72 0.11 -36.86
CA PHE A 12 34.78 -1.21 -36.23
C PHE A 12 35.95 -2.10 -36.69
N PRO A 13 36.41 -3.04 -35.84
CA PRO A 13 36.14 -4.45 -36.13
C PRO A 13 35.57 -5.26 -34.95
N ARG A 14 34.92 -6.39 -35.30
CA ARG A 14 34.27 -7.38 -34.42
C ARG A 14 35.16 -7.82 -33.24
N ALA A 15 34.64 -7.67 -32.02
CA ALA A 15 35.04 -8.45 -30.86
C ALA A 15 33.77 -8.90 -30.10
N ALA A 16 33.84 -10.11 -29.58
CA ALA A 16 32.73 -10.88 -29.05
C ALA A 16 31.98 -10.18 -27.90
N VAL A 17 30.67 -10.42 -27.88
CA VAL A 17 29.78 -10.15 -26.74
C VAL A 17 30.27 -10.97 -25.55
N VAL A 18 30.74 -10.28 -24.51
CA VAL A 18 30.61 -10.74 -23.13
C VAL A 18 30.16 -9.52 -22.34
N ALA A 19 28.84 -9.33 -22.26
CA ALA A 19 28.29 -8.47 -21.22
C ALA A 19 28.58 -9.17 -19.89
N SER A 20 29.67 -8.75 -19.24
CA SER A 20 29.87 -9.02 -17.83
C SER A 20 28.78 -8.24 -17.10
N MET A 21 27.66 -8.94 -16.81
CA MET A 21 26.73 -8.49 -15.80
C MET A 21 27.46 -8.60 -14.46
N SER A 22 28.12 -7.52 -14.06
CA SER A 22 28.50 -7.35 -12.66
C SER A 22 27.21 -7.28 -11.86
N SER A 23 26.81 -8.42 -11.30
CA SER A 23 25.79 -8.51 -10.25
C SER A 23 26.38 -7.93 -8.98
N GLU A 24 26.60 -6.62 -8.96
CA GLU A 24 26.82 -5.92 -7.71
C GLU A 24 25.48 -5.97 -6.96
N PRO A 25 25.44 -6.50 -5.72
CA PRO A 25 24.23 -6.45 -4.93
C PRO A 25 23.86 -4.98 -4.79
N VAL A 26 22.72 -4.57 -5.35
CA VAL A 26 22.14 -3.26 -5.03
C VAL A 26 21.88 -3.29 -3.53
N GLU A 27 22.63 -2.49 -2.79
CA GLU A 27 22.47 -2.36 -1.34
C GLU A 27 21.06 -1.84 -1.08
N GLN A 28 20.16 -2.74 -0.69
CA GLN A 28 18.78 -2.40 -0.38
C GLN A 28 18.80 -1.66 0.96
N PRO A 29 18.13 -0.49 1.08
CA PRO A 29 18.01 0.18 2.38
C PRO A 29 17.40 -0.80 3.38
N ASP A 30 17.91 -0.80 4.62
CA ASP A 30 17.49 -1.67 5.73
C ASP A 30 15.97 -1.91 5.68
N SER A 31 15.59 -3.08 5.14
CA SER A 31 14.23 -3.32 4.63
C SER A 31 13.27 -3.71 5.75
N THR A 32 13.62 -3.47 7.00
CA THR A 32 12.68 -3.61 8.12
C THR A 32 11.80 -2.38 8.24
N GLN A 33 11.08 -2.03 7.17
CA GLN A 33 9.87 -1.24 7.32
C GLN A 33 8.84 -2.10 8.06
N LEU A 34 8.90 -2.05 9.40
CA LEU A 34 7.91 -2.64 10.29
C LEU A 34 6.56 -1.97 10.00
N GLY A 35 5.63 -2.70 9.40
CA GLY A 35 4.30 -2.16 9.10
C GLY A 35 3.48 -3.03 8.14
N LEU A 36 2.20 -2.68 8.01
CA LEU A 36 1.31 -3.22 6.99
C LEU A 36 1.48 -2.40 5.71
N VAL A 37 1.82 -3.08 4.61
CA VAL A 37 1.88 -2.46 3.27
C VAL A 37 0.76 -3.04 2.43
N CYS A 38 0.04 -2.18 1.70
CA CYS A 38 -0.99 -2.61 0.77
C CYS A 38 -0.38 -2.85 -0.61
N GLU A 39 -0.75 -3.96 -1.25
CA GLU A 39 -0.49 -4.21 -2.66
C GLU A 39 -1.80 -4.22 -3.45
N VAL A 40 -1.78 -3.55 -4.60
CA VAL A 40 -2.97 -3.29 -5.41
C VAL A 40 -2.71 -3.73 -6.85
N THR A 41 -3.46 -4.72 -7.33
CA THR A 41 -3.43 -5.09 -8.75
C THR A 41 -4.29 -4.11 -9.57
N SER A 42 -3.72 -3.52 -10.61
CA SER A 42 -4.40 -2.57 -11.48
C SER A 42 -4.34 -3.02 -12.93
N LYS A 43 -5.28 -2.58 -13.78
CA LYS A 43 -5.18 -2.79 -15.24
C LYS A 43 -4.05 -2.00 -15.91
N ALA A 44 -3.70 -0.87 -15.32
CA ALA A 44 -2.70 0.03 -15.85
C ALA A 44 -1.95 0.68 -14.69
N ALA A 45 -1.13 -0.10 -14.01
CA ALA A 45 -0.43 0.29 -12.77
C ALA A 45 0.36 1.59 -12.94
N VAL A 46 0.98 1.81 -14.10
CA VAL A 46 1.70 3.07 -14.39
C VAL A 46 0.76 4.26 -14.46
N GLU A 47 -0.37 4.15 -15.14
CA GLU A 47 -1.32 5.26 -15.28
C GLU A 47 -2.07 5.51 -13.96
N HIS A 48 -2.35 4.44 -13.22
CA HIS A 48 -2.92 4.53 -11.88
C HIS A 48 -1.95 5.21 -10.91
N ALA A 49 -0.66 4.85 -10.92
CA ALA A 49 0.36 5.53 -10.13
C ALA A 49 0.46 7.02 -10.49
N LYS A 50 0.46 7.39 -11.77
CA LYS A 50 0.44 8.80 -12.21
C LYS A 50 -0.81 9.53 -11.75
N TRP A 51 -1.95 8.86 -11.69
CA TRP A 51 -3.17 9.44 -11.14
C TRP A 51 -3.03 9.72 -9.65
N ILE A 52 -2.49 8.76 -8.89
CA ILE A 52 -2.20 8.91 -7.44
C ILE A 52 -1.20 10.04 -7.19
N GLU A 53 -0.12 10.13 -7.97
CA GLU A 53 0.88 11.21 -7.91
C GLU A 53 0.23 12.59 -8.08
N LYS A 54 -0.69 12.72 -9.05
CA LYS A 54 -1.36 13.99 -9.34
C LYS A 54 -2.46 14.32 -8.33
N GLY A 55 -3.26 13.34 -7.95
CA GLY A 55 -4.48 13.52 -7.14
C GLY A 55 -4.24 13.60 -5.64
N VAL A 56 -3.36 12.75 -5.10
CA VAL A 56 -3.12 12.63 -3.65
C VAL A 56 -1.63 12.77 -3.28
N LEU A 57 -0.85 13.39 -4.17
CA LEU A 57 0.60 13.61 -4.03
C LEU A 57 1.37 12.35 -3.59
N GLY A 58 1.14 11.25 -4.31
CA GLY A 58 2.05 10.12 -4.30
C GLY A 58 3.41 10.47 -4.90
N GLU A 59 4.48 9.89 -4.37
CA GLU A 59 5.82 9.92 -4.97
C GLU A 59 6.17 8.52 -5.50
N ASN A 60 6.35 8.41 -6.81
CA ASN A 60 6.72 7.14 -7.44
C ASN A 60 8.21 6.88 -7.28
N LYS A 61 8.53 5.73 -6.70
CA LYS A 61 9.89 5.29 -6.38
C LYS A 61 10.48 4.37 -7.45
N GLY A 62 9.69 3.98 -8.43
CA GLY A 62 10.12 3.17 -9.57
C GLY A 62 9.16 2.02 -9.87
N CYS A 63 9.40 1.38 -11.02
CA CYS A 63 8.68 0.20 -11.44
C CYS A 63 9.62 -0.84 -12.04
N TYR A 64 9.35 -2.11 -11.75
CA TYR A 64 9.93 -3.28 -12.39
C TYR A 64 8.91 -3.87 -13.35
N LYS A 65 9.32 -4.07 -14.60
CA LYS A 65 8.47 -4.61 -15.67
C LYS A 65 8.99 -5.98 -16.10
N ASP A 66 8.08 -6.82 -16.55
CA ASP A 66 8.43 -8.06 -17.20
C ASP A 66 8.97 -7.77 -18.62
N ASP A 67 10.17 -8.27 -18.93
CA ASP A 67 10.87 -7.97 -20.19
C ASP A 67 10.13 -8.51 -21.43
N LYS A 68 9.30 -9.56 -21.27
CA LYS A 68 8.63 -10.24 -22.40
C LYS A 68 7.28 -9.61 -22.72
N THR A 69 6.51 -9.29 -21.69
CA THR A 69 5.14 -8.80 -21.80
C THR A 69 5.04 -7.29 -21.66
N GLY A 70 6.06 -6.63 -21.06
CA GLY A 70 6.06 -5.20 -20.77
C GLY A 70 5.14 -4.80 -19.61
N LYS A 71 4.42 -5.76 -19.01
CA LYS A 71 3.53 -5.54 -17.85
C LYS A 71 4.36 -5.19 -16.61
N VAL A 72 3.81 -4.35 -15.75
CA VAL A 72 4.40 -4.01 -14.45
C VAL A 72 4.25 -5.19 -13.50
N MET A 73 5.38 -5.72 -13.03
CA MET A 73 5.43 -6.76 -11.99
C MET A 73 5.37 -6.17 -10.58
N HIS A 74 6.01 -5.02 -10.39
CA HIS A 74 6.07 -4.34 -9.11
C HIS A 74 6.31 -2.85 -9.34
N LEU A 75 5.48 -2.00 -8.75
CA LEU A 75 5.60 -0.56 -8.77
C LEU A 75 5.42 -0.05 -7.35
N HIS A 76 6.28 0.87 -6.96
CA HIS A 76 6.28 1.43 -5.62
C HIS A 76 5.88 2.91 -5.64
N VAL A 77 4.79 3.24 -4.96
CA VAL A 77 4.35 4.62 -4.71
C VAL A 77 4.41 4.89 -3.21
N LYS A 78 5.01 6.02 -2.82
CA LYS A 78 4.85 6.56 -1.47
C LYS A 78 3.70 7.54 -1.43
N VAL A 79 2.65 7.26 -0.69
CA VAL A 79 1.49 8.15 -0.51
C VAL A 79 1.51 8.68 0.92
N HIS A 80 1.69 9.99 1.09
CA HIS A 80 1.78 10.61 2.43
C HIS A 80 2.81 9.96 3.38
N GLY A 81 3.93 9.45 2.83
CA GLY A 81 4.97 8.75 3.59
C GLY A 81 4.72 7.25 3.81
N CYS A 82 3.52 6.76 3.52
CA CYS A 82 3.17 5.34 3.53
C CYS A 82 3.54 4.67 2.20
N ASP A 83 3.88 3.38 2.26
CA ASP A 83 4.19 2.58 1.08
C ASP A 83 2.93 1.95 0.50
N LEU A 84 2.80 2.04 -0.83
CA LEU A 84 1.78 1.39 -1.63
C LEU A 84 2.47 0.68 -2.78
N TYR A 85 2.25 -0.64 -2.88
CA TYR A 85 2.72 -1.44 -3.99
C TYR A 85 1.62 -1.66 -5.02
N MET A 86 2.00 -1.73 -6.29
CA MET A 86 1.09 -1.91 -7.40
C MET A 86 1.68 -2.87 -8.43
N ALA A 87 0.83 -3.66 -9.06
CA ALA A 87 1.20 -4.54 -10.17
C ALA A 87 0.13 -4.50 -11.26
N ASP A 88 0.50 -4.76 -12.51
CA ASP A 88 -0.50 -4.97 -13.55
C ASP A 88 -1.24 -6.29 -13.34
N ASN A 89 -2.48 -6.39 -13.81
CA ASN A 89 -3.19 -7.66 -13.82
C ASN A 89 -2.57 -8.61 -14.86
N PHE A 90 -2.14 -9.77 -14.39
CA PHE A 90 -1.58 -10.84 -15.23
C PHE A 90 -2.65 -11.81 -15.73
N ASP A 91 -3.85 -11.80 -15.14
CA ASP A 91 -4.99 -12.57 -15.62
C ASP A 91 -5.67 -11.84 -16.80
N ASP A 92 -6.00 -12.61 -17.83
CA ASP A 92 -6.69 -12.14 -19.04
C ASP A 92 -8.23 -12.21 -18.88
N GLY A 93 -8.72 -12.70 -17.73
CA GLY A 93 -10.15 -12.84 -17.39
C GLY A 93 -10.89 -11.53 -17.10
N GLU A 94 -12.20 -11.65 -16.80
CA GLU A 94 -13.04 -10.49 -16.43
C GLU A 94 -12.52 -9.78 -15.18
N GLU A 95 -12.48 -8.45 -15.28
CA GLU A 95 -11.90 -7.61 -14.26
C GLU A 95 -12.79 -7.56 -13.01
N LYS A 96 -12.28 -8.15 -11.93
CA LYS A 96 -12.75 -7.79 -10.60
C LYS A 96 -12.04 -6.49 -10.23
N GLY A 97 -12.76 -5.37 -10.32
CA GLY A 97 -12.25 -4.09 -9.82
C GLY A 97 -11.76 -4.22 -8.38
N LEU A 98 -10.99 -3.23 -7.92
CA LEU A 98 -10.42 -3.15 -6.57
C LEU A 98 -11.52 -2.93 -5.51
N SER A 99 -12.31 -3.98 -5.30
CA SER A 99 -13.51 -3.99 -4.49
C SER A 99 -13.26 -4.72 -3.16
N GLY A 100 -13.93 -4.27 -2.10
CA GLY A 100 -13.80 -4.85 -0.76
C GLY A 100 -12.73 -4.22 0.13
N CYS A 101 -11.85 -3.37 -0.40
CA CYS A 101 -10.89 -2.60 0.39
C CYS A 101 -11.07 -1.10 0.17
N THR A 102 -10.74 -0.29 1.19
CA THR A 102 -10.74 1.18 1.11
C THR A 102 -9.42 1.68 1.66
N MET A 103 -8.72 2.50 0.89
CA MET A 103 -7.48 3.14 1.31
C MET A 103 -7.81 4.35 2.18
N HIS A 104 -7.51 4.26 3.47
CA HIS A 104 -7.71 5.36 4.42
C HIS A 104 -6.47 6.26 4.48
N LEU A 105 -6.64 7.53 4.15
CA LEU A 105 -5.62 8.56 4.27
C LEU A 105 -5.94 9.47 5.45
N ASN A 106 -5.04 9.45 6.45
CA ASN A 106 -5.05 10.42 7.54
C ASN A 106 -4.27 11.66 7.09
N VAL A 107 -4.96 12.79 7.02
CA VAL A 107 -4.42 14.03 6.47
C VAL A 107 -4.75 15.21 7.38
N ALA A 108 -3.89 16.23 7.36
CA ALA A 108 -4.12 17.45 8.13
C ALA A 108 -5.28 18.30 7.58
N ASN A 109 -5.58 18.18 6.29
CA ASN A 109 -6.62 18.94 5.59
C ASN A 109 -7.39 18.04 4.63
N ALA A 110 -8.49 17.43 5.08
CA ALA A 110 -9.25 16.48 4.28
C ALA A 110 -9.91 17.14 3.06
N ASP A 111 -10.39 18.38 3.19
CA ASP A 111 -11.03 19.12 2.10
C ASP A 111 -10.11 19.32 0.89
N GLU A 112 -8.85 19.68 1.11
CA GLU A 112 -7.87 19.87 0.05
C GLU A 112 -7.67 18.61 -0.79
N TRP A 113 -7.38 17.47 -0.15
CA TRP A 113 -7.08 16.22 -0.85
C TRP A 113 -8.32 15.59 -1.48
N TYR A 114 -9.46 15.68 -0.79
CA TYR A 114 -10.74 15.22 -1.31
C TYR A 114 -11.13 15.97 -2.59
N ASN A 115 -11.03 17.30 -2.58
CA ASN A 115 -11.37 18.11 -3.75
C ASN A 115 -10.40 17.87 -4.90
N ARG A 116 -9.10 17.74 -4.61
CA ARG A 116 -8.08 17.41 -5.62
C ARG A 116 -8.36 16.07 -6.30
N ALA A 117 -8.75 15.04 -5.53
CA ALA A 117 -9.12 13.75 -6.11
C ALA A 117 -10.32 13.88 -7.07
N ILE A 118 -11.33 14.68 -6.72
CA ILE A 118 -12.50 14.97 -7.57
C ILE A 118 -12.09 15.72 -8.84
N GLU A 119 -11.26 16.75 -8.72
CA GLU A 119 -10.72 17.51 -9.87
C GLU A 119 -9.96 16.61 -10.85
N HIS A 120 -9.34 15.53 -10.34
CA HIS A 120 -8.68 14.52 -11.13
C HIS A 120 -9.58 13.36 -11.59
N GLY A 121 -10.91 13.50 -11.48
CA GLY A 121 -11.88 12.57 -12.05
C GLY A 121 -12.34 11.45 -11.12
N ALA A 122 -12.04 11.53 -9.82
CA ALA A 122 -12.67 10.64 -8.85
C ALA A 122 -14.17 10.94 -8.71
N LYS A 123 -14.96 9.89 -8.49
CA LYS A 123 -16.40 9.99 -8.22
C LYS A 123 -16.65 9.99 -6.72
N VAL A 124 -17.47 10.91 -6.24
CA VAL A 124 -17.89 10.92 -4.83
C VAL A 124 -18.71 9.67 -4.52
N THR A 125 -18.30 8.90 -3.52
CA THR A 125 -19.06 7.75 -2.98
C THR A 125 -19.58 8.00 -1.57
N TYR A 126 -18.97 8.94 -0.86
CA TYR A 126 -19.46 9.47 0.40
C TYR A 126 -19.04 10.93 0.53
N GLU A 127 -20.01 11.83 0.66
CA GLU A 127 -19.75 13.27 0.76
C GLU A 127 -18.90 13.60 1.99
N LEU A 128 -17.94 14.50 1.81
CA LEU A 128 -17.07 14.95 2.89
C LEU A 128 -17.91 15.73 3.91
N GLN A 129 -18.02 15.20 5.12
CA GLN A 129 -18.83 15.76 6.20
C GLN A 129 -18.14 15.63 7.56
N ASN A 130 -18.55 16.45 8.52
CA ASN A 130 -18.17 16.25 9.92
C ASN A 130 -19.02 15.10 10.45
N THR A 131 -18.38 14.02 10.86
CA THR A 131 -19.05 12.80 11.29
C THR A 131 -19.17 12.77 12.80
N PHE A 132 -20.13 12.03 13.35
CA PHE A 132 -20.41 12.04 14.80
C PHE A 132 -19.25 11.50 15.69
N TRP A 133 -18.22 10.89 15.11
CA TRP A 133 -17.15 10.17 15.81
C TRP A 133 -15.79 10.87 15.88
N GLY A 134 -15.69 12.15 15.51
CA GLY A 134 -14.43 12.87 15.70
C GLY A 134 -13.83 13.49 14.45
N ALA A 135 -14.44 13.36 13.27
CA ALA A 135 -13.67 13.50 12.05
C ALA A 135 -14.37 14.27 10.93
N ARG A 136 -13.57 15.00 10.15
CA ARG A 136 -13.92 15.39 8.78
C ARG A 136 -13.63 14.17 7.90
N TYR A 137 -14.66 13.53 7.37
CA TYR A 137 -14.54 12.24 6.68
C TYR A 137 -15.36 12.16 5.39
N GLY A 138 -14.76 11.60 4.35
CA GLY A 138 -15.30 11.54 2.98
C GLY A 138 -14.70 10.37 2.21
N ARG A 139 -15.40 9.89 1.16
CA ARG A 139 -14.87 8.85 0.26
C ARG A 139 -15.11 9.16 -1.20
N VAL A 140 -14.15 8.74 -2.03
CA VAL A 140 -14.23 8.81 -3.48
C VAL A 140 -13.80 7.47 -4.09
N LEU A 141 -14.29 7.18 -5.29
CA LEU A 141 -13.87 6.09 -6.15
C LEU A 141 -13.03 6.68 -7.29
N ASP A 142 -11.78 6.26 -7.40
CA ASP A 142 -10.93 6.72 -8.49
C ASP A 142 -11.30 6.05 -9.85
N PRO A 143 -10.74 6.55 -10.97
CA PRO A 143 -11.02 5.99 -12.29
C PRO A 143 -10.59 4.52 -12.49
N PHE A 144 -9.75 3.99 -11.61
CA PHE A 144 -9.24 2.61 -11.66
C PHE A 144 -10.01 1.67 -10.73
N GLY A 145 -11.02 2.18 -10.03
CA GLY A 145 -11.93 1.41 -9.19
C GLY A 145 -11.46 1.22 -7.75
N LEU A 146 -10.41 1.93 -7.30
CA LEU A 146 -9.98 1.90 -5.91
C LEU A 146 -10.74 2.96 -5.10
N THR A 147 -11.23 2.57 -3.93
CA THR A 147 -11.91 3.51 -3.02
C THR A 147 -10.89 4.15 -2.09
N TRP A 148 -10.90 5.49 -2.05
CA TRP A 148 -10.08 6.31 -1.17
C TRP A 148 -10.97 7.00 -0.14
N ALA A 149 -10.55 6.96 1.11
CA ALA A 149 -11.18 7.66 2.22
C ALA A 149 -10.24 8.71 2.79
N PHE A 150 -10.74 9.92 2.98
CA PHE A 150 -10.00 11.02 3.57
C PHE A 150 -10.49 11.22 4.99
N HIS A 151 -9.56 11.23 5.93
CA HIS A 151 -9.83 11.38 7.35
C HIS A 151 -8.97 12.50 7.90
N GLN A 152 -9.61 13.45 8.57
CA GLN A 152 -8.95 14.46 9.40
C GLN A 152 -9.63 14.46 10.77
N GLU A 153 -8.83 14.31 11.82
CA GLU A 153 -9.31 14.43 13.20
C GLU A 153 -9.74 15.88 13.45
N LEU A 154 -10.95 16.05 13.98
CA LEU A 154 -11.49 17.33 14.39
C LEU A 154 -11.04 17.63 15.83
N PRO A 155 -10.92 18.92 16.19
CA PRO A 155 -10.66 19.32 17.57
C PRO A 155 -11.66 18.70 18.57
N LYS A 156 -11.17 18.41 19.78
CA LYS A 156 -11.92 17.65 20.81
C LYS A 156 -13.21 18.32 21.27
N ASP A 157 -13.33 19.64 21.10
CA ASP A 157 -14.54 20.41 21.43
C ASP A 157 -15.68 20.20 20.43
N HIS A 158 -15.41 19.55 19.29
CA HIS A 158 -16.39 19.30 18.23
C HIS A 158 -17.18 17.99 18.44
N HIS A 159 -16.89 17.22 19.49
CA HIS A 159 -17.45 15.88 19.72
C HIS A 159 -17.99 15.62 21.14
N ASP A 160 -19.17 15.00 21.20
CA ASP A 160 -19.73 14.40 22.41
C ASP A 160 -19.01 13.06 22.70
N ASP A 161 -17.88 13.13 23.41
CA ASP A 161 -16.94 12.02 23.71
C ASP A 161 -17.60 10.77 24.35
N LYS A 162 -18.78 10.94 24.96
CA LYS A 162 -19.48 9.93 25.76
C LYS A 162 -19.90 8.66 25.01
N ARG A 163 -19.97 8.66 23.67
CA ARG A 163 -20.36 7.47 22.87
C ARG A 163 -19.18 6.60 22.42
N ARG A 164 -17.94 7.11 22.47
CA ARG A 164 -16.78 6.41 21.92
C ARG A 164 -16.40 5.15 22.73
N GLU A 165 -16.60 5.19 24.03
CA GLU A 165 -16.34 4.06 24.93
C GLU A 165 -17.53 3.09 25.07
N ALA A 166 -18.76 3.56 24.81
CA ALA A 166 -19.97 2.80 25.12
C ALA A 166 -20.34 1.74 24.06
N ASP A 167 -19.97 1.94 22.79
CA ASP A 167 -20.55 1.19 21.66
C ASP A 167 -19.59 0.21 20.95
N CYS A 168 -18.31 0.12 21.35
CA CYS A 168 -17.34 -0.80 20.74
C CYS A 168 -17.06 -2.03 21.63
N PRO A 169 -17.61 -3.23 21.31
CA PRO A 169 -17.40 -4.43 22.13
C PRO A 169 -15.96 -4.97 22.11
N VAL A 170 -15.08 -4.40 21.27
CA VAL A 170 -13.67 -4.78 21.15
C VAL A 170 -12.75 -3.88 22.01
N ALA A 171 -13.26 -2.77 22.54
CA ALA A 171 -12.45 -1.77 23.23
C ALA A 171 -11.90 -2.22 24.61
N THR A 172 -12.33 -3.36 25.15
CA THR A 172 -11.93 -3.83 26.49
C THR A 172 -10.95 -5.01 26.50
N ALA A 173 -10.57 -5.56 25.35
CA ALA A 173 -9.55 -6.62 25.31
C ALA A 173 -8.16 -6.01 25.27
N THR A 174 -7.59 -5.69 26.44
CA THR A 174 -6.17 -5.34 26.55
C THR A 174 -5.31 -6.46 25.97
N ALA A 175 -4.29 -6.09 25.18
CA ALA A 175 -3.41 -7.01 24.45
C ALA A 175 -2.73 -8.09 25.32
N GLU A 176 -2.69 -7.89 26.64
CA GLU A 176 -2.12 -8.82 27.62
C GLU A 176 -2.92 -10.14 27.76
N GLU A 177 -4.25 -10.13 27.61
CA GLU A 177 -5.06 -11.36 27.75
C GLU A 177 -4.90 -12.36 26.58
N HIS A 178 -4.55 -11.89 25.38
CA HIS A 178 -4.38 -12.74 24.20
C HIS A 178 -3.05 -13.51 24.19
N VAL A 179 -2.03 -13.02 24.90
CA VAL A 179 -0.74 -13.69 25.03
C VAL A 179 -0.83 -14.85 26.04
N ASP A 180 -1.55 -14.65 27.15
CA ASP A 180 -1.64 -15.65 28.22
C ASP A 180 -2.43 -16.90 27.78
N LYS A 181 -3.52 -16.73 27.03
CA LYS A 181 -4.29 -17.86 26.48
C LYS A 181 -3.50 -18.70 25.47
N ARG A 182 -2.61 -18.09 24.69
CA ARG A 182 -1.75 -18.80 23.72
C ARG A 182 -0.64 -19.60 24.41
N ARG A 183 -0.17 -19.11 25.56
CA ARG A 183 0.85 -19.78 26.37
C ARG A 183 0.27 -21.01 27.09
N LYS A 184 -0.98 -20.91 27.57
CA LYS A 184 -1.67 -22.04 28.24
C LYS A 184 -1.97 -23.22 27.31
N THR A 185 -2.32 -22.98 26.05
CA THR A 185 -2.58 -24.07 25.09
C THR A 185 -1.33 -24.82 24.64
N HIS A 186 -0.14 -24.22 24.77
CA HIS A 186 1.10 -24.87 24.33
C HIS A 186 1.66 -25.84 25.38
N ASP A 187 1.39 -25.61 26.67
CA ASP A 187 1.89 -26.45 27.77
C ASP A 187 1.11 -27.78 27.93
N ASP A 188 -0.15 -27.84 27.50
CA ASP A 188 -1.00 -29.04 27.68
C ASP A 188 -0.81 -30.13 26.62
N THR A 189 0.04 -29.93 25.59
CA THR A 189 0.22 -30.91 24.49
C THR A 189 1.55 -31.70 24.58
N THR A 190 2.35 -31.49 25.62
CA THR A 190 3.60 -32.26 25.85
C THR A 190 3.54 -33.01 27.16
N GLY A 191 2.72 -34.05 27.21
CA GLY A 191 2.67 -34.99 28.33
C GLY A 191 2.11 -36.35 27.92
N SER A 192 2.97 -37.37 28.00
CA SER A 192 2.64 -38.80 27.96
C SER A 192 2.55 -39.50 26.59
N GLU A 193 3.69 -39.96 26.07
CA GLU A 193 3.77 -41.27 25.43
C GLU A 193 5.08 -41.94 25.91
N LYS A 194 4.96 -42.90 26.84
CA LYS A 194 6.05 -43.77 27.28
C LYS A 194 5.77 -45.18 26.79
N ASP A 195 6.84 -45.78 26.28
CA ASP A 195 6.95 -47.10 25.68
C ASP A 195 6.32 -48.23 26.51
N GLU A 196 5.59 -49.13 25.84
CA GLU A 196 5.44 -50.52 26.29
C GLU A 196 5.25 -51.44 25.07
N ALA A 197 6.28 -52.23 24.76
CA ALA A 197 6.23 -53.33 23.80
C ALA A 197 6.17 -54.67 24.57
N PRO A 198 5.29 -55.62 24.23
CA PRO A 198 5.33 -56.95 24.83
C PRO A 198 6.09 -57.95 23.95
N GLN A 199 6.74 -58.90 24.63
CA GLN A 199 7.33 -60.14 24.06
C GLN A 199 6.26 -61.11 23.56
#